data_AF-A0A3L7RTR7-F1
#
_entry.id   AF-A0A3L7RTR7-F1
#
_cell.length_a   1.000
_cell.length_b   1.000
_cell.length_c   1.000
_cell.angle_alpha   90.00
_cell.angle_beta   90.00
_cell.angle_gamma   90.00
#
_symmetry.space_group_name_H-M   'P 1'
#
loop_
_entity.id
_entity.type
_entity.pdbx_description
1 polymer ?
#
loop_
_entity_poly.entity_id
_entity_poly.type
_entity_poly.pdbx_seq_one_letter_code
_entity_poly.pdbx_strand_id
1 'polypeptide(L)'
;FFPHTDPNASDSEIRKIADQIASYGFSVGSLVAPVWPGTVGDSAMGDDQCQKKFLSAVEMACRIARVFEDHGIRKYGVIRVDSAEFGVEKWRSDAKANTARIVDTFKKAANIAKDHGQRLAAEGEICWAGMHSWRDMLDVLEGVGMPEAFGFQADLAHTYLYLLGYNAPEHAMLGDHYTQEQFDQAYKSMTDQLRPWTIDFHVAQNDGHVHGAGSHDKTGKHCRADDPNGKLNIVECSGYWLKDAQARGIQHICWDGCMFPNKTLEDPHTWNTILATMLAVREAHGWNTSPSV
;
A
#
# COMPACT_ATOMS: atom_id res chain seq x y z
N PHE A 1 1.61 -2.58 20.10
CA PHE A 1 1.04 -1.27 19.72
C PHE A 1 -0.45 -1.44 19.54
N PHE A 2 -1.25 -0.41 19.85
CA PHE A 2 -2.70 -0.48 19.65
C PHE A 2 -3.07 0.18 18.32
N PRO A 3 -3.76 -0.51 17.39
CA PRO A 3 -4.24 0.12 16.16
C PRO A 3 -5.21 1.27 16.44
N HIS A 4 -5.35 2.20 15.49
CA HIS A 4 -6.27 3.35 15.63
C HIS A 4 -7.72 2.94 15.84
N THR A 5 -8.15 1.86 15.19
CA THR A 5 -9.42 1.20 15.45
C THR A 5 -9.16 0.01 16.37
N ASP A 6 -9.78 -0.01 17.55
CA ASP A 6 -9.67 -1.14 18.48
C ASP A 6 -10.12 -2.44 17.78
N PRO A 7 -9.24 -3.44 17.64
CA PRO A 7 -9.61 -4.72 17.04
C PRO A 7 -10.76 -5.45 17.76
N ASN A 8 -10.94 -5.18 19.05
CA ASN A 8 -11.97 -5.75 19.91
C ASN A 8 -13.24 -4.89 19.99
N ALA A 9 -13.29 -3.75 19.29
CA ALA A 9 -14.48 -2.90 19.26
C ALA A 9 -15.70 -3.70 18.79
N SER A 10 -16.79 -3.57 19.52
CA SER A 10 -18.09 -4.07 19.10
C SER A 10 -18.55 -3.38 17.83
N ASP A 11 -19.45 -4.02 17.08
CA ASP A 11 -20.05 -3.43 15.88
C ASP A 11 -20.73 -2.08 16.19
N SER A 12 -21.26 -1.92 17.41
CA SER A 12 -21.87 -0.66 17.86
C SER A 12 -20.85 0.47 18.01
N GLU A 13 -19.63 0.16 18.46
CA GLU A 13 -18.55 1.14 18.59
C GLU A 13 -17.98 1.49 17.21
N ILE A 14 -17.83 0.49 16.33
CA ILE A 14 -17.41 0.72 14.93
C ILE A 14 -18.43 1.59 14.19
N ARG A 15 -19.74 1.39 14.41
CA ARG A 15 -20.78 2.26 13.83
C ARG A 15 -20.68 3.71 14.31
N LYS A 16 -20.29 3.96 15.56
CA LYS A 16 -20.04 5.34 16.03
C LYS A 16 -18.88 6.01 15.30
N ILE A 17 -17.82 5.26 15.00
CA ILE A 17 -16.71 5.74 14.16
C ILE A 17 -17.24 6.10 12.76
N ALA A 18 -18.07 5.24 12.18
CA ALA A 18 -18.71 5.48 10.88
C ALA A 18 -19.60 6.74 10.87
N ASP A 19 -20.42 6.92 11.92
CA ASP A 19 -21.28 8.11 12.08
C ASP A 19 -20.45 9.40 12.18
N GLN A 20 -19.32 9.35 12.91
CA GLN A 20 -18.43 10.50 13.02
C GLN A 20 -17.82 10.86 11.65
N ILE A 21 -17.31 9.89 10.89
CA ILE A 21 -16.77 10.13 9.54
C ILE A 21 -17.86 10.67 8.60
N ALA A 22 -19.07 10.08 8.63
CA ALA A 22 -20.23 10.53 7.87
C ALA A 22 -20.62 11.98 8.19
N SER A 23 -20.51 12.39 9.46
CA SER A 23 -20.90 13.74 9.91
C SER A 23 -20.07 14.85 9.24
N TYR A 24 -18.88 14.51 8.74
CA TYR A 24 -18.02 15.41 7.97
C TYR A 24 -18.19 15.26 6.44
N GLY A 25 -19.12 14.42 5.98
CA GLY A 25 -19.38 14.18 4.57
C GLY A 25 -18.34 13.28 3.88
N PHE A 26 -17.51 12.57 4.64
CA PHE A 26 -16.49 11.67 4.09
C PHE A 26 -17.02 10.24 3.87
N SER A 27 -16.27 9.45 3.13
CA SER A 27 -16.48 8.01 2.94
C SER A 27 -15.22 7.27 3.38
N VAL A 28 -15.34 5.98 3.68
CA VAL A 28 -14.20 5.10 3.94
C VAL A 28 -13.85 4.36 2.66
N GLY A 29 -12.59 4.49 2.20
CA GLY A 29 -12.04 3.75 1.07
C GLY A 29 -11.35 2.47 1.53
N SER A 30 -10.04 2.40 1.32
CA SER A 30 -9.22 1.27 1.74
C SER A 30 -8.97 1.24 3.25
N LEU A 31 -8.83 0.03 3.80
CA LEU A 31 -8.47 -0.22 5.19
C LEU A 31 -7.07 -0.82 5.26
N VAL A 32 -6.44 -0.80 6.43
CA VAL A 32 -5.17 -1.50 6.67
C VAL A 32 -5.37 -2.57 7.72
N ALA A 33 -5.05 -3.83 7.40
CA ALA A 33 -5.12 -4.91 8.37
C ALA A 33 -3.92 -4.83 9.32
N PRO A 34 -4.10 -4.93 10.65
CA PRO A 34 -3.01 -4.86 11.62
C PRO A 34 -2.28 -6.22 11.70
N VAL A 35 -1.53 -6.53 10.65
CA VAL A 35 -0.85 -7.83 10.46
C VAL A 35 0.49 -7.93 11.20
N TRP A 36 0.97 -6.85 11.81
CA TRP A 36 2.32 -6.78 12.39
C TRP A 36 2.43 -7.42 13.78
N PRO A 37 3.61 -8.01 14.12
CA PRO A 37 3.89 -8.50 15.45
C PRO A 37 3.62 -7.45 16.54
N GLY A 38 2.94 -7.85 17.61
CA GLY A 38 2.57 -6.96 18.71
C GLY A 38 1.33 -6.09 18.44
N THR A 39 0.62 -6.34 17.34
CA THR A 39 -0.77 -5.90 17.12
C THR A 39 -1.71 -7.11 17.21
N VAL A 40 -2.48 -7.43 16.16
CA VAL A 40 -3.29 -8.66 16.07
C VAL A 40 -2.50 -9.76 15.35
N GLY A 41 -1.77 -9.39 14.30
CA GLY A 41 -1.05 -10.32 13.45
C GLY A 41 0.38 -10.64 13.88
N ASP A 42 1.07 -11.31 12.98
CA ASP A 42 2.48 -11.71 13.07
C ASP A 42 3.01 -11.96 11.65
N SER A 43 4.31 -12.21 11.49
CA SER A 43 4.97 -12.37 10.17
C SER A 43 4.30 -13.44 9.27
N ALA A 44 4.05 -13.08 8.00
CA ALA A 44 3.54 -13.99 6.98
C ALA A 44 4.56 -15.08 6.57
N MET A 45 5.85 -14.84 6.84
CA MET A 45 6.95 -15.77 6.63
C MET A 45 7.18 -16.69 7.83
N GLY A 46 6.58 -16.38 8.99
CA GLY A 46 6.78 -17.10 10.24
C GLY A 46 6.22 -18.53 10.23
N ASP A 47 6.30 -19.18 11.40
CA ASP A 47 5.76 -20.51 11.62
C ASP A 47 4.22 -20.54 11.55
N ASP A 48 3.61 -21.70 11.81
CA ASP A 48 2.15 -21.86 11.73
C ASP A 48 1.39 -21.04 12.77
N GLN A 49 2.02 -20.71 13.91
CA GLN A 49 1.41 -19.82 14.89
C GLN A 49 1.40 -18.38 14.38
N CYS A 50 2.49 -17.94 13.74
CA CYS A 50 2.59 -16.62 13.13
C CYS A 50 1.56 -16.48 12.00
N GLN A 51 1.50 -17.46 11.09
CA GLN A 51 0.52 -17.47 10.00
C GLN A 51 -0.91 -17.44 10.56
N LYS A 52 -1.23 -18.21 11.60
CA LYS A 52 -2.57 -18.17 12.21
C LYS A 52 -2.95 -16.77 12.69
N LYS A 53 -2.03 -16.06 13.36
CA LYS A 53 -2.27 -14.67 13.81
C LYS A 53 -2.44 -13.72 12.63
N PHE A 54 -1.61 -13.85 11.58
CA PHE A 54 -1.75 -13.08 10.35
C PHE A 54 -3.16 -13.20 9.77
N LEU A 55 -3.66 -14.44 9.64
CA LEU A 55 -5.00 -14.71 9.11
C LEU A 55 -6.10 -14.16 10.03
N SER A 56 -5.94 -14.24 11.35
CA SER A 56 -6.88 -13.63 12.30
C SER A 56 -6.94 -12.10 12.18
N ALA A 57 -5.82 -11.44 11.88
CA ALA A 57 -5.81 -10.00 11.63
C ALA A 57 -6.59 -9.62 10.36
N VAL A 58 -6.47 -10.44 9.31
CA VAL A 58 -7.22 -10.27 8.05
C VAL A 58 -8.72 -10.48 8.28
N GLU A 59 -9.10 -11.55 8.99
CA GLU A 59 -10.50 -11.83 9.33
C GLU A 59 -11.13 -10.70 10.15
N MET A 60 -10.39 -10.17 11.13
CA MET A 60 -10.81 -9.01 11.92
C MET A 60 -11.01 -7.77 11.04
N ALA A 61 -10.09 -7.48 10.12
CA ALA A 61 -10.22 -6.36 9.18
C ALA A 61 -11.44 -6.53 8.25
N CYS A 62 -11.71 -7.76 7.77
CA CYS A 62 -12.90 -8.08 6.99
C CYS A 62 -14.20 -7.85 7.77
N ARG A 63 -14.24 -8.20 9.07
CA ARG A 63 -15.39 -7.88 9.94
C ARG A 63 -15.64 -6.38 10.01
N ILE A 64 -14.60 -5.58 10.27
CA ILE A 64 -14.71 -4.11 10.36
C ILE A 64 -15.18 -3.53 9.02
N ALA A 65 -14.59 -3.98 7.90
CA ALA A 65 -15.02 -3.58 6.56
C ALA A 65 -16.51 -3.80 6.36
N ARG A 66 -17.01 -4.96 6.78
CA ARG A 66 -18.42 -5.29 6.67
C ARG A 66 -19.33 -4.37 7.49
N VAL A 67 -18.93 -4.01 8.71
CA VAL A 67 -19.70 -3.05 9.52
C VAL A 67 -19.79 -1.69 8.83
N PHE A 68 -18.70 -1.22 8.20
CA PHE A 68 -18.71 0.03 7.42
C PHE A 68 -19.55 -0.05 6.14
N GLU A 69 -19.58 -1.21 5.48
CA GLU A 69 -20.44 -1.45 4.32
C GLU A 69 -21.92 -1.50 4.70
N ASP A 70 -22.28 -2.24 5.76
CA ASP A 70 -23.65 -2.32 6.27
C ASP A 70 -24.15 -0.97 6.82
N HIS A 71 -23.24 -0.09 7.22
CA HIS A 71 -23.55 1.31 7.56
C HIS A 71 -23.75 2.18 6.30
N GLY A 72 -23.01 1.89 5.23
CA GLY A 72 -23.04 2.61 3.95
C GLY A 72 -21.93 3.66 3.79
N ILE A 73 -21.07 3.85 4.80
CA ILE A 73 -19.90 4.75 4.73
C ILE A 73 -18.82 4.24 3.78
N ARG A 74 -18.74 2.91 3.61
CA ARG A 74 -17.78 2.24 2.71
C ARG A 74 -18.52 1.62 1.53
N LYS A 75 -18.09 1.97 0.32
CA LYS A 75 -18.70 1.50 -0.94
C LYS A 75 -17.71 0.81 -1.88
N TYR A 76 -16.43 0.91 -1.56
CA TYR A 76 -15.31 0.48 -2.40
C TYR A 76 -14.02 0.40 -1.59
N GLY A 77 -12.92 0.07 -2.27
CA GLY A 77 -11.58 -0.02 -1.71
C GLY A 77 -11.15 -1.45 -1.45
N VAL A 78 -9.96 -1.59 -0.91
CA VAL A 78 -9.33 -2.87 -0.56
C VAL A 78 -9.01 -2.93 0.93
N ILE A 79 -8.49 -4.06 1.39
CA ILE A 79 -7.80 -4.16 2.67
C ILE A 79 -6.31 -4.35 2.37
N ARG A 80 -5.51 -3.35 2.73
CA ARG A 80 -4.06 -3.38 2.59
C ARG A 80 -3.46 -4.39 3.58
N VAL A 81 -2.50 -5.16 3.10
CA VAL A 81 -1.61 -6.02 3.88
C VAL A 81 -0.15 -5.80 3.45
N ASP A 82 0.77 -6.35 4.22
CA ASP A 82 2.17 -6.56 3.86
C ASP A 82 2.64 -7.90 4.46
N SER A 83 3.90 -8.29 4.27
CA SER A 83 4.40 -9.57 4.80
C SER A 83 4.64 -9.55 6.31
N ALA A 84 4.64 -8.37 6.95
CA ALA A 84 4.97 -8.16 8.35
C ALA A 84 6.31 -8.75 8.79
N GLU A 85 7.23 -9.01 7.83
CA GLU A 85 8.55 -9.57 8.07
C GLU A 85 9.61 -8.52 7.74
N PHE A 86 10.34 -8.06 8.75
CA PHE A 86 11.42 -7.08 8.59
C PHE A 86 12.76 -7.73 8.20
N GLY A 87 12.92 -9.04 8.43
CA GLY A 87 14.17 -9.76 8.25
C GLY A 87 14.48 -10.10 6.79
N VAL A 88 14.89 -9.11 5.98
CA VAL A 88 15.36 -9.35 4.60
C VAL A 88 16.51 -10.36 4.57
N GLU A 89 17.49 -10.24 5.47
CA GLU A 89 18.61 -11.20 5.56
C GLU A 89 18.16 -12.60 5.96
N LYS A 90 17.15 -12.70 6.83
CA LYS A 90 16.54 -13.99 7.19
C LYS A 90 15.83 -14.60 5.98
N TRP A 91 15.07 -13.79 5.23
CA TRP A 91 14.44 -14.22 3.99
C TRP A 91 15.47 -14.72 2.97
N ARG A 92 16.60 -14.00 2.81
CA ARG A 92 17.69 -14.36 1.89
C ARG A 92 18.34 -15.71 2.17
N SER A 93 18.35 -16.16 3.42
CA SER A 93 18.96 -17.46 3.80
C SER A 93 18.36 -18.65 3.05
N ASP A 94 17.08 -18.55 2.66
CA ASP A 94 16.41 -19.47 1.73
C ASP A 94 15.26 -18.73 1.03
N ALA A 95 15.62 -17.80 0.12
CA ALA A 95 14.66 -16.93 -0.55
C ALA A 95 13.51 -17.71 -1.19
N LYS A 96 13.79 -18.87 -1.78
CA LYS A 96 12.77 -19.71 -2.42
C LYS A 96 11.77 -20.27 -1.42
N ALA A 97 12.23 -20.90 -0.35
CA ALA A 97 11.33 -21.47 0.66
C ALA A 97 10.57 -20.37 1.41
N ASN A 98 11.24 -19.27 1.72
CA ASN A 98 10.66 -18.15 2.46
C ASN A 98 9.60 -17.40 1.62
N THR A 99 9.84 -17.16 0.33
CA THR A 99 8.81 -16.64 -0.59
C THR A 99 7.64 -17.61 -0.71
N ALA A 100 7.90 -18.92 -0.83
CA ALA A 100 6.82 -19.91 -0.88
C ALA A 100 5.94 -19.88 0.38
N ARG A 101 6.54 -19.63 1.57
CA ARG A 101 5.78 -19.46 2.82
C ARG A 101 4.92 -18.20 2.82
N ILE A 102 5.46 -17.06 2.40
CA ILE A 102 4.70 -15.80 2.27
C ILE A 102 3.51 -15.99 1.31
N VAL A 103 3.76 -16.62 0.16
CA VAL A 103 2.73 -16.94 -0.84
C VAL A 103 1.62 -17.83 -0.27
N ASP A 104 1.97 -18.87 0.49
CA ASP A 104 0.98 -19.73 1.16
C ASP A 104 0.10 -18.93 2.14
N THR A 105 0.72 -18.06 2.95
CA THR A 105 -0.02 -17.17 3.86
C THR A 105 -0.95 -16.23 3.10
N PHE A 106 -0.47 -15.57 2.04
CA PHE A 106 -1.28 -14.65 1.26
C PHE A 106 -2.40 -15.34 0.48
N LYS A 107 -2.21 -16.58 -0.01
CA LYS A 107 -3.31 -17.38 -0.58
C LYS A 107 -4.41 -17.64 0.42
N LYS A 108 -4.05 -18.02 1.65
CA LYS A 108 -5.02 -18.25 2.73
C LYS A 108 -5.75 -16.95 3.09
N ALA A 109 -5.02 -15.84 3.22
CA ALA A 109 -5.59 -14.53 3.48
C ALA A 109 -6.53 -14.05 2.36
N ALA A 110 -6.14 -14.25 1.10
CA ALA A 110 -6.95 -13.90 -0.07
C ALA A 110 -8.26 -14.70 -0.12
N ASN A 111 -8.24 -15.98 0.25
CA ASN A 111 -9.47 -16.77 0.38
C ASN A 111 -10.38 -16.23 1.49
N ILE A 112 -9.84 -15.89 2.66
CA ILE A 112 -10.62 -15.25 3.74
C ILE A 112 -11.26 -13.96 3.22
N ALA A 113 -10.47 -13.07 2.60
CA ALA A 113 -11.00 -11.81 2.07
C ALA A 113 -12.12 -12.06 1.05
N LYS A 114 -11.91 -13.00 0.11
CA LYS A 114 -12.90 -13.40 -0.90
C LYS A 114 -14.20 -13.91 -0.30
N ASP A 115 -14.13 -14.76 0.73
CA ASP A 115 -15.30 -15.30 1.44
C ASP A 115 -16.11 -14.19 2.14
N HIS A 116 -15.44 -13.09 2.51
CA HIS A 116 -16.06 -11.89 3.06
C HIS A 116 -16.43 -10.82 2.01
N GLY A 117 -16.29 -11.12 0.71
CA GLY A 117 -16.55 -10.17 -0.38
C GLY A 117 -15.53 -9.02 -0.48
N GLN A 118 -14.37 -9.16 0.14
CA GLN A 118 -13.27 -8.20 0.14
C GLN A 118 -12.15 -8.60 -0.83
N ARG A 119 -11.26 -7.65 -1.12
CA ARG A 119 -10.00 -7.86 -1.85
C ARG A 119 -8.84 -7.37 -1.00
N LEU A 120 -7.71 -8.04 -1.10
CA LEU A 120 -6.46 -7.63 -0.46
C LEU A 120 -5.53 -6.96 -1.47
N ALA A 121 -4.78 -5.96 -1.02
CA ALA A 121 -3.66 -5.41 -1.77
C ALA A 121 -2.40 -5.43 -0.92
N ALA A 122 -1.32 -6.00 -1.45
CA ALA A 122 0.01 -5.88 -0.86
C ALA A 122 0.59 -4.52 -1.21
N GLU A 123 0.90 -3.69 -0.21
CA GLU A 123 1.58 -2.42 -0.45
C GLU A 123 3.03 -2.65 -0.84
N GLY A 124 3.44 -2.07 -1.95
CA GLY A 124 4.84 -2.06 -2.33
C GLY A 124 5.65 -1.17 -1.40
N GLU A 125 6.39 -1.76 -0.48
CA GLU A 125 7.30 -1.04 0.42
C GLU A 125 8.59 -1.84 0.63
N ILE A 126 9.73 -1.14 0.56
CA ILE A 126 11.07 -1.75 0.59
C ILE A 126 11.42 -2.45 1.91
N CYS A 127 10.70 -2.22 3.01
CA CYS A 127 11.06 -2.78 4.31
C CYS A 127 10.51 -4.20 4.56
N TRP A 128 9.59 -4.68 3.72
CA TRP A 128 8.95 -5.98 3.87
C TRP A 128 9.68 -7.09 3.12
N ALA A 129 10.18 -8.08 3.84
CA ALA A 129 10.85 -9.25 3.26
C ALA A 129 9.89 -9.99 2.30
N GLY A 130 10.43 -10.48 1.19
CA GLY A 130 9.65 -11.03 0.06
C GLY A 130 8.90 -10.00 -0.79
N MET A 131 8.89 -8.71 -0.41
CA MET A 131 8.23 -7.63 -1.15
C MET A 131 9.15 -6.44 -1.43
N HIS A 132 10.40 -6.48 -0.96
CA HIS A 132 11.34 -5.35 -0.87
C HIS A 132 11.98 -4.89 -2.20
N SER A 133 11.53 -5.44 -3.32
CA SER A 133 11.94 -5.04 -4.67
C SER A 133 10.80 -5.28 -5.67
N TRP A 134 10.93 -4.72 -6.87
CA TRP A 134 9.94 -4.95 -7.93
C TRP A 134 9.88 -6.43 -8.36
N ARG A 135 11.01 -7.14 -8.32
CA ARG A 135 11.07 -8.55 -8.73
C ARG A 135 10.52 -9.48 -7.66
N ASP A 136 10.89 -9.25 -6.40
CA ASP A 136 10.40 -10.07 -5.28
C ASP A 136 8.89 -9.91 -5.09
N MET A 137 8.40 -8.67 -5.20
CA MET A 137 6.96 -8.40 -5.18
C MET A 137 6.24 -9.10 -6.35
N LEU A 138 6.85 -9.10 -7.55
CA LEU A 138 6.28 -9.80 -8.70
C LEU A 138 6.27 -11.33 -8.49
N ASP A 139 7.32 -11.91 -7.92
CA ASP A 139 7.35 -13.34 -7.55
C ASP A 139 6.23 -13.70 -6.58
N VAL A 140 5.95 -12.84 -5.59
CA VAL A 140 4.85 -13.02 -4.65
C VAL A 140 3.49 -12.92 -5.36
N LEU A 141 3.27 -11.91 -6.20
CA LEU A 141 2.01 -11.73 -6.93
C LEU A 141 1.72 -12.91 -7.86
N GLU A 142 2.72 -13.34 -8.64
CA GLU A 142 2.65 -14.51 -9.53
C GLU A 142 2.46 -15.80 -8.73
N GLY A 143 3.16 -15.94 -7.59
CA GLY A 143 3.06 -17.09 -6.70
C GLY A 143 1.67 -17.23 -6.06
N VAL A 144 1.07 -16.11 -5.64
CA VAL A 144 -0.30 -16.06 -5.12
C VAL A 144 -1.29 -16.39 -6.23
N GLY A 145 -1.19 -15.74 -7.39
CA GLY A 145 -1.93 -16.10 -8.60
C GLY A 145 -3.45 -15.99 -8.47
N MET A 146 -3.95 -15.07 -7.63
CA MET A 146 -5.38 -14.84 -7.36
C MET A 146 -5.77 -13.37 -7.64
N PRO A 147 -5.62 -12.85 -8.88
CA PRO A 147 -5.77 -11.43 -9.18
C PRO A 147 -7.17 -10.86 -8.88
N GLU A 148 -8.19 -11.70 -8.77
CA GLU A 148 -9.53 -11.28 -8.36
C GLU A 148 -9.62 -10.94 -6.88
N ALA A 149 -8.80 -11.56 -6.03
CA ALA A 149 -8.88 -11.46 -4.56
C ALA A 149 -7.63 -10.82 -3.93
N PHE A 150 -6.48 -10.84 -4.61
CA PHE A 150 -5.21 -10.32 -4.14
C PHE A 150 -4.49 -9.56 -5.24
N GLY A 151 -4.06 -8.34 -4.96
CA GLY A 151 -3.32 -7.51 -5.90
C GLY A 151 -2.24 -6.67 -5.22
N PHE A 152 -1.84 -5.63 -5.93
CA PHE A 152 -0.80 -4.70 -5.52
C PHE A 152 -1.38 -3.33 -5.22
N GLN A 153 -0.93 -2.71 -4.14
CA GLN A 153 -1.11 -1.29 -3.86
C GLN A 153 0.19 -0.59 -4.19
N ALA A 154 0.17 0.23 -5.24
CA ALA A 154 1.34 0.99 -5.65
C ALA A 154 1.40 2.30 -4.85
N ASP A 155 2.48 2.53 -4.13
CA ASP A 155 2.82 3.82 -3.53
C ASP A 155 3.99 4.44 -4.30
N LEU A 156 3.83 5.69 -4.73
CA LEU A 156 4.85 6.38 -5.53
C LEU A 156 6.20 6.52 -4.80
N ALA A 157 6.19 6.90 -3.53
CA ALA A 157 7.40 7.11 -2.74
C ALA A 157 8.16 5.80 -2.54
N HIS A 158 7.44 4.73 -2.23
CA HIS A 158 8.04 3.43 -2.00
C HIS A 158 8.52 2.74 -3.27
N THR A 159 7.69 2.73 -4.33
CA THR A 159 8.05 2.06 -5.59
C THR A 159 9.18 2.77 -6.32
N TYR A 160 9.35 4.08 -6.13
CA TYR A 160 10.57 4.77 -6.58
C TYR A 160 11.85 4.14 -6.00
N LEU A 161 11.83 3.73 -4.73
CA LEU A 161 13.00 3.13 -4.09
C LEU A 161 13.28 1.70 -4.57
N TYR A 162 12.32 1.02 -5.22
CA TYR A 162 12.60 -0.23 -5.93
C TYR A 162 13.58 0.00 -7.08
N LEU A 163 13.53 1.16 -7.74
CA LEU A 163 14.48 1.47 -8.82
C LEU A 163 15.91 1.58 -8.28
N LEU A 164 16.07 2.03 -7.03
CA LEU A 164 17.38 2.22 -6.38
C LEU A 164 17.91 0.94 -5.71
N GLY A 165 17.07 -0.09 -5.53
CA GLY A 165 17.49 -1.39 -5.01
C GLY A 165 18.02 -1.34 -3.57
N TYR A 166 17.54 -0.44 -2.71
CA TYR A 166 18.06 -0.22 -1.34
C TYR A 166 18.22 -1.50 -0.48
N ASN A 167 17.30 -2.45 -0.63
CA ASN A 167 17.32 -3.74 0.06
C ASN A 167 17.51 -4.93 -0.89
N ALA A 168 17.60 -4.70 -2.20
CA ALA A 168 17.82 -5.70 -3.25
C ALA A 168 18.68 -5.08 -4.37
N PRO A 169 19.97 -4.80 -4.14
CA PRO A 169 20.84 -4.17 -5.13
C PRO A 169 20.96 -4.98 -6.43
N GLU A 170 20.79 -6.31 -6.36
CA GLU A 170 20.67 -7.23 -7.50
C GLU A 170 19.50 -6.92 -8.44
N HIS A 171 18.51 -6.13 -7.99
CA HIS A 171 17.34 -5.72 -8.74
C HIS A 171 17.27 -4.21 -8.99
N ALA A 172 18.33 -3.46 -8.63
CA ALA A 172 18.43 -2.04 -8.92
C ALA A 172 18.35 -1.77 -10.44
N MET A 173 17.59 -0.76 -10.83
CA MET A 173 17.44 -0.31 -12.21
C MET A 173 18.16 1.02 -12.46
N LEU A 174 18.46 1.76 -11.40
CA LEU A 174 19.17 3.03 -11.40
C LEU A 174 20.35 2.98 -10.44
N GLY A 175 21.43 3.69 -10.79
CA GLY A 175 22.53 3.97 -9.84
C GLY A 175 22.27 5.27 -9.06
N ASP A 176 23.24 5.68 -8.23
CA ASP A 176 23.15 6.89 -7.39
C ASP A 176 22.98 8.20 -8.20
N HIS A 177 23.41 8.17 -9.46
CA HIS A 177 23.25 9.26 -10.42
C HIS A 177 22.63 8.73 -11.70
N TYR A 178 21.52 9.34 -12.12
CA TYR A 178 20.81 8.97 -13.33
C TYR A 178 20.24 10.20 -14.04
N THR A 179 20.09 10.10 -15.36
CA THR A 179 19.39 11.11 -16.17
C THR A 179 17.88 10.90 -16.12
N GLN A 180 17.11 11.92 -16.52
CA GLN A 180 15.66 11.79 -16.63
C GLN A 180 15.26 10.65 -17.59
N GLU A 181 15.96 10.49 -18.71
CA GLU A 181 15.71 9.41 -19.67
C GLU A 181 15.93 8.01 -19.05
N GLN A 182 16.98 7.83 -18.25
CA GLN A 182 17.22 6.58 -17.53
C GLN A 182 16.11 6.30 -16.51
N PHE A 183 15.67 7.34 -15.78
CA PHE A 183 14.54 7.24 -14.86
C PHE A 183 13.27 6.83 -15.60
N ASP A 184 12.90 7.52 -16.67
CA ASP A 184 11.67 7.25 -17.41
C ASP A 184 11.64 5.82 -17.96
N GLN A 185 12.78 5.34 -18.48
CA GLN A 185 12.91 3.97 -18.96
C GLN A 185 12.77 2.95 -17.83
N ALA A 186 13.46 3.15 -16.70
CA ALA A 186 13.41 2.25 -15.55
C ALA A 186 12.02 2.23 -14.91
N TYR A 187 11.43 3.40 -14.69
CA TYR A 187 10.11 3.56 -14.09
C TYR A 187 9.03 2.95 -14.99
N LYS A 188 9.10 3.15 -16.30
CA LYS A 188 8.22 2.47 -17.25
C LYS A 188 8.36 0.94 -17.19
N SER A 189 9.60 0.43 -17.16
CA SER A 189 9.83 -1.02 -17.12
C SER A 189 9.34 -1.67 -15.82
N MET A 190 9.51 -1.00 -14.67
CA MET A 190 8.97 -1.47 -13.39
C MET A 190 7.43 -1.44 -13.40
N THR A 191 6.85 -0.30 -13.79
CA THR A 191 5.40 -0.11 -13.79
C THR A 191 4.72 -1.03 -14.78
N ASP A 192 5.28 -1.30 -15.96
CA ASP A 192 4.69 -2.24 -16.92
C ASP A 192 4.54 -3.67 -16.36
N GLN A 193 5.43 -4.08 -15.45
CA GLN A 193 5.40 -5.41 -14.83
C GLN A 193 4.42 -5.48 -13.65
N LEU A 194 4.36 -4.45 -12.81
CA LEU A 194 3.53 -4.44 -11.59
C LEU A 194 2.11 -3.89 -11.82
N ARG A 195 1.93 -2.98 -12.79
CA ARG A 195 0.65 -2.35 -13.10
C ARG A 195 -0.49 -3.33 -13.35
N PRO A 196 -0.30 -4.46 -14.09
CA PRO A 196 -1.37 -5.44 -14.29
C PRO A 196 -1.98 -5.97 -12.97
N TRP A 197 -1.20 -5.98 -11.90
CA TRP A 197 -1.60 -6.42 -10.56
C TRP A 197 -2.13 -5.29 -9.69
N THR A 198 -2.00 -4.02 -10.11
CA THR A 198 -2.29 -2.85 -9.27
C THR A 198 -3.78 -2.58 -9.19
N ILE A 199 -4.31 -2.62 -7.97
CA ILE A 199 -5.74 -2.49 -7.65
C ILE A 199 -6.04 -1.41 -6.59
N ASP A 200 -5.00 -0.77 -6.08
CA ASP A 200 -5.06 0.40 -5.21
C ASP A 200 -3.82 1.28 -5.48
N PHE A 201 -3.92 2.60 -5.22
CA PHE A 201 -2.88 3.55 -5.59
C PHE A 201 -2.77 4.71 -4.60
N HIS A 202 -1.55 4.88 -4.10
CA HIS A 202 -1.11 5.96 -3.24
C HIS A 202 -0.24 6.95 -4.03
N VAL A 203 -0.75 8.17 -4.16
CA VAL A 203 0.02 9.33 -4.60
C VAL A 203 0.92 9.76 -3.45
N ALA A 204 2.20 9.90 -3.73
CA ALA A 204 3.21 10.22 -2.72
C ALA A 204 4.42 10.91 -3.38
N GLN A 205 5.33 11.40 -2.54
CA GLN A 205 6.61 11.99 -2.95
C GLN A 205 7.75 11.42 -2.10
N ASN A 206 8.94 11.28 -2.69
CA ASN A 206 10.15 10.85 -2.01
C ASN A 206 11.36 11.69 -2.50
N ASP A 207 12.33 11.92 -1.62
CA ASP A 207 13.50 12.78 -1.88
C ASP A 207 14.78 12.01 -2.26
N GLY A 208 14.69 10.71 -2.51
CA GLY A 208 15.83 9.81 -2.73
C GLY A 208 16.17 8.93 -1.53
N HIS A 209 15.64 9.23 -0.35
CA HIS A 209 16.10 8.62 0.90
C HIS A 209 15.07 7.69 1.54
N VAL A 210 15.61 6.82 2.39
CA VAL A 210 14.85 6.02 3.34
C VAL A 210 14.72 6.76 4.67
N HIS A 211 13.67 6.47 5.42
CA HIS A 211 13.55 6.85 6.82
C HIS A 211 13.72 5.59 7.68
N GLY A 212 14.54 5.69 8.74
CA GLY A 212 14.69 4.62 9.72
C GLY A 212 13.95 4.98 11.00
N ALA A 213 12.96 4.19 11.41
CA ALA A 213 12.27 4.37 12.69
C ALA A 213 11.84 3.03 13.31
N GLY A 214 12.38 2.71 14.48
CA GLY A 214 12.04 1.46 15.20
C GLY A 214 12.51 0.22 14.45
N SER A 215 11.64 -0.79 14.28
CA SER A 215 11.95 -1.99 13.48
C SER A 215 11.96 -1.74 11.97
N HIS A 216 11.54 -0.56 11.51
CA HIS A 216 11.64 -0.12 10.12
C HIS A 216 13.00 0.55 9.89
N ASP A 217 14.09 -0.22 9.91
CA ASP A 217 15.45 0.34 9.75
C ASP A 217 15.66 1.05 8.38
N LYS A 218 14.85 0.68 7.36
CA LYS A 218 14.83 1.29 6.02
C LYS A 218 13.42 1.27 5.41
N THR A 219 12.51 2.13 5.86
CA THR A 219 11.24 2.38 5.16
C THR A 219 11.40 3.53 4.15
N GLY A 220 10.59 3.56 3.11
CA GLY A 220 10.67 4.65 2.14
C GLY A 220 10.13 5.94 2.71
N LYS A 221 10.93 7.01 2.76
CA LYS A 221 10.54 8.29 3.36
C LYS A 221 9.51 9.00 2.48
N HIS A 222 8.29 9.20 2.98
CA HIS A 222 7.38 10.16 2.36
C HIS A 222 7.85 11.59 2.67
N CYS A 223 7.81 12.47 1.68
CA CYS A 223 8.00 13.90 1.86
C CYS A 223 6.81 14.67 1.27
N ARG A 224 6.79 15.99 1.48
CA ARG A 224 5.68 16.83 1.05
C ARG A 224 5.60 16.87 -0.49
N ALA A 225 4.40 17.12 -1.02
CA ALA A 225 4.19 17.28 -2.46
C ALA A 225 5.07 18.38 -3.08
N ASP A 226 5.33 19.45 -2.33
CA ASP A 226 6.17 20.59 -2.68
C ASP A 226 7.61 20.50 -2.12
N ASP A 227 8.07 19.31 -1.71
CA ASP A 227 9.44 19.19 -1.21
C ASP A 227 10.43 19.58 -2.33
N PRO A 228 11.33 20.56 -2.09
CA PRO A 228 12.26 21.02 -3.12
C PRO A 228 13.27 19.94 -3.56
N ASN A 229 13.40 18.86 -2.78
CA ASN A 229 14.24 17.71 -3.11
C ASN A 229 13.45 16.52 -3.67
N GLY A 230 12.13 16.65 -3.84
CA GLY A 230 11.26 15.62 -4.39
C GLY A 230 11.78 15.12 -5.74
N LYS A 231 11.81 13.80 -5.90
CA LYS A 231 12.40 13.13 -7.08
C LYS A 231 11.38 12.79 -8.15
N LEU A 232 10.10 12.77 -7.79
CA LEU A 232 9.04 12.36 -8.70
C LEU A 232 8.33 13.58 -9.27
N ASN A 233 8.16 13.59 -10.59
CA ASN A 233 7.06 14.32 -11.19
C ASN A 233 5.76 13.56 -10.87
N ILE A 234 5.11 13.93 -9.77
CA ILE A 234 3.98 13.19 -9.19
C ILE A 234 2.88 12.92 -10.21
N VAL A 235 2.51 13.94 -11.00
CA VAL A 235 1.44 13.83 -11.99
C VAL A 235 1.83 12.84 -13.09
N GLU A 236 3.02 12.97 -13.65
CA GLU A 236 3.50 12.07 -14.71
C GLU A 236 3.67 10.63 -14.20
N CYS A 237 4.32 10.46 -13.05
CA CYS A 237 4.56 9.15 -12.43
C CYS A 237 3.25 8.44 -12.07
N SER A 238 2.21 9.18 -11.68
CA SER A 238 0.87 8.63 -11.45
C SER A 238 0.25 8.06 -12.72
N GLY A 239 0.51 8.66 -13.88
CA GLY A 239 -0.02 8.20 -15.17
C GLY A 239 0.44 6.80 -15.55
N TYR A 240 1.67 6.44 -15.20
CA TYR A 240 2.18 5.09 -15.42
C TYR A 240 1.38 4.04 -14.66
N TRP A 241 0.91 4.33 -13.45
CA TRP A 241 0.12 3.42 -12.63
C TRP A 241 -1.37 3.48 -12.95
N LEU A 242 -1.90 4.67 -13.23
CA LEU A 242 -3.33 4.90 -13.44
C LEU A 242 -3.81 4.55 -14.85
N LYS A 243 -2.89 4.29 -15.78
CA LYS A 243 -3.24 3.74 -17.10
C LYS A 243 -4.14 2.51 -16.98
N ASP A 244 -5.32 2.56 -17.58
CA ASP A 244 -6.36 1.51 -17.57
C ASP A 244 -6.90 1.13 -16.17
N ALA A 245 -6.73 1.99 -15.15
CA ALA A 245 -7.03 1.59 -13.77
C ALA A 245 -8.52 1.35 -13.50
N GLN A 246 -9.43 2.05 -14.20
CA GLN A 246 -10.87 1.81 -14.09
C GLN A 246 -11.22 0.36 -14.44
N ALA A 247 -10.59 -0.20 -15.49
CA ALA A 247 -10.76 -1.59 -15.88
C ALA A 247 -10.17 -2.58 -14.86
N ARG A 248 -9.20 -2.14 -14.05
CA ARG A 248 -8.64 -2.92 -12.91
C ARG A 248 -9.41 -2.73 -11.60
N GLY A 249 -10.42 -1.87 -11.59
CA GLY A 249 -11.29 -1.65 -10.43
C GLY A 249 -10.78 -0.61 -9.42
N ILE A 250 -9.83 0.25 -9.79
CA ILE A 250 -9.40 1.36 -8.94
C ILE A 250 -10.47 2.46 -8.97
N GLN A 251 -11.13 2.68 -7.84
CA GLN A 251 -12.24 3.64 -7.72
C GLN A 251 -11.86 4.95 -7.01
N HIS A 252 -10.74 4.96 -6.30
CA HIS A 252 -10.22 6.14 -5.63
C HIS A 252 -8.69 6.14 -5.68
N ILE A 253 -8.12 7.29 -5.38
CA ILE A 253 -6.67 7.48 -5.16
C ILE A 253 -6.50 8.07 -3.76
N CYS A 254 -5.44 7.66 -3.07
CA CYS A 254 -5.10 8.18 -1.75
C CYS A 254 -3.83 9.02 -1.82
N TRP A 255 -3.70 10.04 -0.97
CA TRP A 255 -2.39 10.64 -0.71
C TRP A 255 -1.77 9.93 0.48
N ASP A 256 -0.55 9.43 0.32
CA ASP A 256 0.24 8.92 1.44
C ASP A 256 1.21 9.99 1.93
N GLY A 257 0.96 10.46 3.15
CA GLY A 257 1.79 11.42 3.88
C GLY A 257 2.28 10.84 5.19
N CYS A 258 2.46 9.51 5.26
CA CYS A 258 2.98 8.86 6.44
C CYS A 258 4.31 9.52 6.89
N MET A 259 4.59 9.49 8.19
CA MET A 259 5.81 10.07 8.79
C MET A 259 5.92 11.60 8.76
N PHE A 260 4.88 12.34 8.37
CA PHE A 260 4.88 13.80 8.56
C PHE A 260 4.82 14.15 10.05
N PRO A 261 5.68 15.07 10.55
CA PRO A 261 5.57 15.57 11.91
C PRO A 261 4.23 16.30 12.14
N ASN A 262 3.70 16.27 13.36
CA ASN A 262 2.44 16.95 13.70
C ASN A 262 2.42 18.42 13.25
N LYS A 263 3.54 19.14 13.40
CA LYS A 263 3.65 20.54 12.95
C LYS A 263 3.35 20.70 11.45
N THR A 264 3.74 19.74 10.62
CA THR A 264 3.45 19.75 9.18
C THR A 264 1.98 19.48 8.92
N LEU A 265 1.36 18.57 9.69
CA LEU A 265 -0.07 18.24 9.59
C LEU A 265 -0.98 19.36 10.12
N GLU A 266 -0.51 20.17 11.06
CA GLU A 266 -1.26 21.31 11.63
C GLU A 266 -1.21 22.55 10.72
N ASP A 267 -0.37 22.57 9.68
CA ASP A 267 -0.28 23.66 8.71
C ASP A 267 -1.28 23.46 7.56
N PRO A 268 -2.31 24.33 7.42
CA PRO A 268 -3.26 24.25 6.31
C PRO A 268 -2.63 24.32 4.92
N HIS A 269 -1.45 24.93 4.78
CA HIS A 269 -0.72 24.99 3.52
C HIS A 269 -0.35 23.60 3.01
N THR A 270 0.00 22.67 3.91
CA THR A 270 0.29 21.26 3.57
C THR A 270 -0.90 20.63 2.86
N TRP A 271 -2.10 20.75 3.43
CA TRP A 271 -3.31 20.13 2.87
C TRP A 271 -3.76 20.77 1.57
N ASN A 272 -3.66 22.09 1.44
CA ASN A 272 -3.96 22.78 0.18
C ASN A 272 -3.03 22.34 -0.96
N THR A 273 -1.76 22.15 -0.65
CA THR A 273 -0.75 21.68 -1.62
C THR A 273 -1.00 20.24 -2.04
N ILE A 274 -1.29 19.35 -1.08
CA ILE A 274 -1.69 17.96 -1.35
C ILE A 274 -2.95 17.93 -2.22
N LEU A 275 -3.99 18.68 -1.84
CA LEU A 275 -5.25 18.72 -2.59
C LEU A 275 -5.02 19.21 -4.02
N ALA A 276 -4.27 20.28 -4.22
CA ALA A 276 -3.94 20.78 -5.56
C ALA A 276 -3.21 19.72 -6.40
N THR A 277 -2.28 18.98 -5.80
CA THR A 277 -1.54 17.89 -6.47
C THR A 277 -2.47 16.73 -6.84
N MET A 278 -3.33 16.30 -5.91
CA MET A 278 -4.31 15.23 -6.14
C MET A 278 -5.32 15.60 -7.23
N LEU A 279 -5.75 16.86 -7.27
CA LEU A 279 -6.60 17.38 -8.34
C LEU A 279 -5.89 17.34 -9.70
N ALA A 280 -4.61 17.72 -9.76
CA ALA A 280 -3.83 17.64 -10.99
C ALA A 280 -3.66 16.20 -11.50
N VAL A 281 -3.39 15.23 -10.60
CA VAL A 281 -3.35 13.79 -10.94
C VAL A 281 -4.71 13.34 -11.49
N ARG A 282 -5.79 13.70 -10.81
CA ARG A 282 -7.17 13.38 -11.19
C ARG A 282 -7.52 13.90 -12.58
N GLU A 283 -7.20 15.16 -12.85
CA GLU A 283 -7.47 15.85 -14.11
C GLU A 283 -6.65 15.28 -15.27
N ALA A 284 -5.38 14.94 -15.03
CA ALA A 284 -4.51 14.36 -16.05
C ALA A 284 -4.90 12.93 -16.43
N HIS A 285 -5.38 12.12 -15.48
CA HIS A 285 -5.53 10.66 -15.66
C HIS A 285 -6.96 10.14 -15.62
N GLY A 286 -7.98 11.01 -15.50
CA GLY A 286 -9.36 10.65 -15.86
C GLY A 286 -10.26 10.22 -14.70
N TRP A 287 -10.09 10.79 -13.51
CA TRP A 287 -11.04 10.66 -12.40
C TRP A 287 -11.96 11.89 -12.36
N ASN A 288 -12.54 12.22 -13.52
CA ASN A 288 -13.54 13.28 -13.62
C ASN A 288 -14.92 12.68 -13.30
N THR A 289 -15.43 12.88 -12.09
CA THR A 289 -16.85 12.67 -11.85
C THR A 289 -17.63 13.82 -12.47
N SER A 290 -18.43 13.53 -13.49
CA SER A 290 -19.84 13.88 -13.33
C SER A 290 -20.48 12.70 -12.63
N PRO A 291 -21.19 12.87 -11.49
CA PRO A 291 -22.14 11.85 -11.08
C PRO A 291 -23.15 11.71 -12.23
N SER A 292 -23.27 10.51 -12.79
CA SER A 292 -24.45 10.18 -13.58
C SER A 292 -25.67 10.44 -12.68
N VAL A 293 -26.46 11.43 -13.07
CA VAL A 293 -27.75 11.80 -12.46
C VAL A 293 -28.68 10.61 -12.47
#